data_AF-A0A4Y8DFX4-F1
#
_entry.id   AF-A0A4Y8DFX4-F1
#
_cell.length_a   1.000
_cell.length_b   1.000
_cell.length_c   1.000
_cell.angle_alpha   90.00
_cell.angle_beta   90.00
_cell.angle_gamma   90.00
#
_symmetry.space_group_name_H-M   'P 1'
#
loop_
_entity.id
_entity.type
_entity.pdbx_description
1 polymer ?
#
loop_
_entity_poly.entity_id
_entity_poly.type
_entity_poly.pdbx_seq_one_letter_code
_entity_poly.pdbx_strand_id
1 'polypeptide(L)'
;MKVIEFCKELLATCPDAGAIGHVFEWHTGISKLPPANSASGNEHAHLWLNCFSWYHRAERHDIVLDFENKAISAMRHGHADEDWVDCVNSNRTDPVQRRYRGEERLKKLKSLEQKWDPQGVFTRQLL
;
A
#
# COMPACT_ATOMS: atom_id res chain seq x y z
N MET A 1 -4.77 -4.12 20.22
CA MET A 1 -4.32 -3.63 18.89
C MET A 1 -5.51 -3.70 17.94
N LYS A 2 -6.03 -2.58 17.42
CA LYS A 2 -7.30 -2.53 16.64
C LYS A 2 -7.30 -3.48 15.43
N VAL A 3 -6.16 -3.66 14.78
CA VAL A 3 -6.00 -4.58 13.63
C VAL A 3 -6.31 -6.04 13.99
N ILE A 4 -6.00 -6.51 15.20
CA ILE A 4 -6.36 -7.87 15.63
C ILE A 4 -7.87 -8.03 15.67
N GLU A 5 -8.58 -7.02 16.18
CA GLU A 5 -10.04 -7.08 16.30
C GLU A 5 -10.71 -7.05 14.92
N PHE A 6 -10.19 -6.25 13.97
CA PHE A 6 -10.65 -6.27 12.58
C PHE A 6 -10.42 -7.62 11.91
N CYS A 7 -9.27 -8.27 12.15
CA CYS A 7 -8.98 -9.59 11.63
C CYS A 7 -9.96 -10.65 12.17
N LYS A 8 -10.28 -10.61 13.47
CA LYS A 8 -11.28 -11.51 14.07
C LYS A 8 -12.67 -11.28 13.49
N GLU A 9 -13.07 -10.02 13.34
CA GLU A 9 -14.38 -9.66 12.77
C GLU A 9 -14.50 -10.08 11.30
N LEU A 10 -13.42 -9.91 10.52
CA LEU A 10 -13.36 -10.40 9.14
C LEU A 10 -13.56 -11.92 9.09
N LEU A 11 -12.84 -12.70 9.90
CA LEU A 11 -12.98 -14.16 9.92
C LEU A 11 -14.38 -14.62 10.38
N ALA A 12 -15.01 -13.88 11.28
CA ALA A 12 -16.38 -14.17 11.71
C ALA A 12 -17.41 -13.87 10.60
N THR A 13 -17.20 -12.80 9.83
CA THR A 13 -18.14 -12.34 8.79
C THR A 13 -17.91 -13.02 7.44
N CYS A 14 -16.67 -13.42 7.18
CA CYS A 14 -16.18 -13.98 5.93
C CYS A 14 -15.31 -15.22 6.21
N PRO A 15 -15.89 -16.35 6.67
CA PRO A 15 -15.12 -17.54 7.04
C PRO A 15 -14.32 -18.15 5.87
N ASP A 16 -14.72 -17.86 4.63
CA ASP A 16 -14.04 -18.22 3.39
C ASP A 16 -12.78 -17.39 3.11
N ALA A 17 -12.55 -16.29 3.85
CA ALA A 17 -11.28 -15.55 3.88
C ALA A 17 -10.28 -16.14 4.88
N GLY A 18 -10.34 -17.46 5.14
CA GLY A 18 -9.58 -18.12 6.20
C GLY A 18 -8.06 -18.07 6.05
N ALA A 19 -7.57 -17.86 4.83
CA ALA A 19 -6.17 -17.52 4.58
C ALA A 19 -6.07 -15.99 4.49
N ILE A 20 -5.92 -15.32 5.62
CA ILE A 20 -5.57 -13.90 5.69
C ILE A 20 -4.37 -13.71 6.61
N GLY A 21 -3.59 -12.66 6.39
CA GLY A 21 -2.43 -12.32 7.19
C GLY A 21 -2.26 -10.81 7.28
N HIS A 22 -2.14 -10.29 8.51
CA HIS A 22 -1.70 -8.94 8.77
C HIS A 22 -0.32 -9.00 9.42
N VAL A 23 0.71 -8.58 8.69
CA VAL A 23 2.10 -8.66 9.16
C VAL A 23 2.60 -7.26 9.46
N PHE A 24 3.08 -7.08 10.68
CA PHE A 24 3.73 -5.84 11.13
C PHE A 24 5.23 -6.02 11.05
N GLU A 25 5.88 -5.20 10.24
CA GLU A 25 7.32 -5.21 10.09
C GLU A 25 7.89 -3.92 10.68
N TRP A 26 8.84 -4.06 11.60
CA TRP A 26 9.67 -2.96 12.06
C TRP A 26 10.96 -2.92 11.25
N HIS A 27 11.16 -1.84 10.52
CA HIS A 27 12.40 -1.57 9.79
C HIS A 27 13.31 -0.76 10.70
N THR A 28 14.10 -1.45 11.52
CA THR A 28 15.14 -0.84 12.37
C THR A 28 16.52 -1.09 11.78
N GLY A 29 17.44 -0.14 11.93
CA GLY A 29 18.85 -0.37 11.64
C GLY A 29 19.25 -0.33 10.16
N ILE A 30 18.58 0.47 9.32
CA ILE A 30 19.06 0.73 7.95
C ILE A 30 20.41 1.45 8.03
N SER A 31 21.51 0.68 7.90
CA SER A 31 22.88 1.21 7.95
C SER A 31 23.30 1.94 6.67
N LYS A 32 22.58 1.69 5.57
CA LYS A 32 22.73 2.37 4.28
C LYS A 32 21.36 2.57 3.66
N LEU A 33 21.00 3.83 3.41
CA LEU A 33 19.79 4.15 2.67
C LEU A 33 19.87 3.55 1.26
N PRO A 34 18.71 3.22 0.65
CA PRO A 34 18.65 2.91 -0.78
C PRO A 34 19.32 4.03 -1.60
N PRO A 35 19.78 3.74 -2.83
CA PRO A 35 20.34 4.77 -3.70
C PRO A 35 19.40 5.98 -3.79
N ALA A 36 19.92 7.17 -3.50
CA ALA A 36 19.13 8.40 -3.35
C ALA A 36 18.31 8.82 -4.60
N ASN A 37 18.53 8.16 -5.74
CA ASN A 37 17.87 8.44 -7.02
C ASN A 37 17.00 7.27 -7.52
N SER A 38 16.45 6.46 -6.61
CA SER A 38 15.52 5.39 -6.97
C SER A 38 14.06 5.89 -7.08
N ALA A 39 13.21 5.08 -7.72
CA ALA A 39 11.77 5.32 -7.75
C ALA A 39 11.06 4.89 -6.45
N SER A 40 11.76 4.24 -5.52
CA SER A 40 11.18 3.80 -4.25
C SER A 40 10.80 5.02 -3.40
N GLY A 41 9.64 4.97 -2.75
CA GLY A 41 9.24 5.93 -1.71
C GLY A 41 9.45 5.40 -0.28
N ASN A 42 9.99 4.18 -0.15
CA ASN A 42 10.07 3.47 1.13
C ASN A 42 11.24 3.96 2.00
N GLU A 43 11.98 4.99 1.59
CA GLU A 43 13.01 5.56 2.45
C GLU A 43 12.37 6.05 3.75
N HIS A 44 13.01 5.75 4.88
CA HIS A 44 12.56 6.17 6.21
C HIS A 44 11.19 5.61 6.66
N ALA A 45 10.64 4.61 5.96
CA ALA A 45 9.55 3.82 6.52
C ALA A 45 10.10 2.95 7.65
N HIS A 46 9.64 3.18 8.89
CA HIS A 46 10.09 2.45 10.07
C HIS A 46 9.14 1.33 10.49
N LEU A 47 7.88 1.44 10.08
CA LEU A 47 6.83 0.51 10.39
C LEU A 47 6.05 0.26 9.10
N TRP A 48 5.84 -1.01 8.79
CA TRP A 48 5.14 -1.44 7.59
C TRP A 48 4.06 -2.45 7.96
N LEU A 49 2.87 -2.27 7.40
CA LEU A 49 1.78 -3.24 7.49
C LEU A 49 1.62 -3.90 6.13
N ASN A 50 1.83 -5.21 6.07
CA ASN A 50 1.39 -6.01 4.93
C ASN A 50 0.01 -6.61 5.24
N CYS A 51 -0.94 -6.38 4.34
CA CYS A 51 -2.23 -7.07 4.33
C CYS A 51 -2.21 -8.10 3.21
N PHE A 52 -2.43 -9.37 3.56
CA PHE A 52 -2.59 -10.46 2.62
C PHE A 52 -3.95 -11.11 2.82
N SER A 53 -4.70 -11.28 1.75
CA SER A 53 -6.01 -11.89 1.81
C SER A 53 -6.23 -12.84 0.65
N TRP A 54 -6.74 -14.02 0.96
CA TRP A 54 -7.18 -15.01 0.00
C TRP A 54 -8.61 -15.43 0.35
N TYR A 55 -9.47 -15.45 -0.66
CA TYR A 55 -10.87 -15.84 -0.53
C TYR A 55 -11.30 -16.54 -1.81
N HIS A 56 -12.25 -17.47 -1.68
CA HIS A 56 -12.65 -18.35 -2.79
C HIS A 56 -13.70 -17.75 -3.72
N ARG A 57 -14.39 -16.68 -3.30
CA ARG A 57 -15.53 -16.09 -4.02
C ARG A 57 -15.28 -14.62 -4.33
N ALA A 58 -15.45 -14.23 -5.59
CA ALA A 58 -15.24 -12.86 -6.04
C ALA A 58 -16.16 -11.86 -5.32
N GLU A 59 -17.38 -12.26 -4.97
CA GLU A 59 -18.32 -11.39 -4.22
C GLU A 59 -17.80 -10.96 -2.83
N ARG A 60 -16.73 -11.59 -2.32
CA ARG A 60 -16.09 -11.23 -1.05
C ARG A 60 -15.06 -10.11 -1.17
N HIS A 61 -14.70 -9.70 -2.39
CA HIS A 61 -13.64 -8.72 -2.61
C HIS A 61 -13.88 -7.43 -1.81
N ASP A 62 -15.06 -6.82 -1.95
CA ASP A 62 -15.34 -5.52 -1.35
C ASP A 62 -15.36 -5.57 0.17
N ILE A 63 -15.91 -6.63 0.77
CA ILE A 63 -15.92 -6.77 2.23
C ILE A 63 -14.51 -7.00 2.77
N VAL A 64 -13.71 -7.86 2.14
CA VAL A 64 -12.32 -8.09 2.54
C VAL A 64 -11.50 -6.80 2.41
N LEU A 65 -11.67 -6.08 1.30
CA LEU A 65 -11.00 -4.81 1.04
C LEU A 65 -11.39 -3.72 2.07
N ASP A 66 -12.65 -3.67 2.51
CA ASP A 66 -13.08 -2.76 3.59
C ASP A 66 -12.36 -3.06 4.91
N PHE A 67 -12.19 -4.34 5.26
CA PHE A 67 -11.43 -4.74 6.45
C PHE A 67 -9.93 -4.42 6.33
N GLU A 68 -9.32 -4.62 5.16
CA GLU A 68 -7.93 -4.21 4.91
C GLU A 68 -7.77 -2.69 5.07
N ASN A 69 -8.69 -1.90 4.53
CA ASN A 69 -8.69 -0.43 4.65
C ASN A 69 -8.86 0.03 6.11
N LYS A 70 -9.69 -0.65 6.90
CA LYS A 70 -9.80 -0.41 8.35
C LYS A 70 -8.48 -0.68 9.07
N ALA A 71 -7.79 -1.78 8.74
CA ALA A 71 -6.49 -2.10 9.31
C ALA A 71 -5.43 -1.05 8.96
N ILE A 72 -5.37 -0.63 7.68
CA ILE A 72 -4.48 0.43 7.19
C ILE A 72 -4.77 1.75 7.90
N SER A 73 -6.04 2.14 8.02
CA SER A 73 -6.45 3.36 8.72
C SER A 73 -6.06 3.34 10.19
N ALA A 74 -6.21 2.20 10.88
CA ALA A 74 -5.77 2.06 12.26
C ALA A 74 -4.24 2.18 12.43
N MET A 75 -3.45 1.74 11.45
CA MET A 75 -1.99 1.92 11.45
C MET A 75 -1.57 3.37 11.23
N ARG A 76 -2.32 4.11 10.42
CA ARG A 76 -2.07 5.52 10.13
C ARG A 76 -2.55 6.46 11.23
N HIS A 77 -3.37 5.97 12.17
CA HIS A 77 -3.97 6.81 13.19
C HIS A 77 -2.90 7.53 14.03
N GLY A 78 -2.96 8.86 14.04
CA GLY A 78 -2.01 9.71 14.77
C GLY A 78 -0.73 10.07 13.99
N HIS A 79 -0.61 9.65 12.72
CA HIS A 79 0.48 10.03 11.81
C HIS A 79 -0.02 11.00 10.73
N ALA A 80 0.84 11.90 10.27
CA ALA A 80 0.50 12.85 9.20
C ALA A 80 0.45 12.15 7.83
N ASP A 81 -0.34 12.69 6.90
CA ASP A 81 -0.50 12.11 5.55
C ASP A 81 0.84 12.02 4.79
N GLU A 82 1.75 12.99 4.99
CA GLU A 82 3.10 12.96 4.42
C GLU A 82 3.96 11.78 4.91
N ASP A 83 3.65 11.20 6.07
CA ASP A 83 4.36 10.05 6.64
C ASP A 83 3.88 8.71 6.05
N TRP A 84 2.91 8.71 5.15
CA TRP A 84 2.36 7.48 4.59
C TRP A 84 3.10 7.07 3.31
N VAL A 85 3.22 5.77 3.08
CA VAL A 85 3.73 5.20 1.84
C VAL A 85 2.97 3.94 1.51
N ASP A 86 2.58 3.81 0.25
CA ASP A 86 1.63 2.81 -0.21
C ASP A 86 2.28 1.93 -1.28
N CYS A 87 2.42 0.63 -1.01
CA CYS A 87 2.81 -0.36 -2.03
C CYS A 87 1.63 -1.28 -2.30
N VAL A 88 0.78 -0.87 -3.24
CA VAL A 88 -0.56 -1.44 -3.36
C VAL A 88 -0.67 -2.36 -4.57
N ASN A 89 -0.94 -3.64 -4.27
CA ASN A 89 -1.07 -4.71 -5.25
C ASN A 89 -2.54 -5.09 -5.49
N SER A 90 -3.37 -5.11 -4.44
CA SER A 90 -4.77 -5.56 -4.47
C SER A 90 -5.76 -4.45 -4.85
N ASN A 91 -5.41 -3.19 -4.59
CA ASN A 91 -6.20 -2.02 -4.98
C ASN A 91 -5.25 -0.92 -5.48
N ARG A 92 -5.67 -0.08 -6.44
CA ARG A 92 -4.83 1.03 -6.96
C ARG A 92 -5.60 2.34 -7.04
N THR A 93 -6.58 2.50 -6.15
CA THR A 93 -7.49 3.65 -6.10
C THR A 93 -6.91 4.84 -5.34
N ASP A 94 -5.96 4.59 -4.44
CA ASP A 94 -5.30 5.64 -3.67
C ASP A 94 -4.41 6.55 -4.54
N PRO A 95 -4.18 7.81 -4.10
CA PRO A 95 -3.35 8.77 -4.82
C PRO A 95 -1.97 8.22 -5.15
N VAL A 96 -1.55 8.37 -6.41
CA VAL A 96 -0.25 7.91 -6.91
C VAL A 96 0.93 8.51 -6.13
N GLN A 97 0.74 9.70 -5.57
CA GLN A 97 1.68 10.42 -4.72
C GLN A 97 2.10 9.58 -3.50
N ARG A 98 1.18 8.80 -2.91
CA ARG A 98 1.48 7.95 -1.74
C ARG A 98 2.42 6.80 -2.07
N ARG A 99 2.52 6.38 -3.34
CA ARG A 99 3.40 5.25 -3.73
C ARG A 99 4.84 5.66 -3.92
N TYR A 100 5.05 6.84 -4.48
CA TYR A 100 6.37 7.30 -4.86
C TYR A 100 6.97 8.26 -3.85
N ARG A 101 6.15 9.03 -3.11
CA ARG A 101 6.58 10.16 -2.26
C ARG A 101 7.40 11.23 -2.99
N GLY A 102 7.18 12.49 -2.63
CA GLY A 102 7.94 13.62 -3.15
C GLY A 102 7.53 14.04 -4.56
N GLU A 103 7.23 15.33 -4.73
CA GLU A 103 6.75 15.90 -5.99
C GLU A 103 7.77 15.77 -7.12
N GLU A 104 9.05 16.01 -6.84
CA GLU A 104 10.11 15.95 -7.85
C GLU A 104 10.30 14.53 -8.41
N ARG A 105 10.21 13.50 -7.55
CA ARG A 105 10.28 12.11 -7.98
C ARG A 105 9.10 11.77 -8.88
N LEU A 106 7.88 12.16 -8.48
CA LEU A 106 6.69 11.92 -9.28
C LEU A 106 6.76 12.65 -10.63
N LYS A 107 7.20 13.91 -10.64
CA LYS A 107 7.40 14.69 -11.87
C LYS A 107 8.38 14.02 -12.83
N LYS A 108 9.50 13.50 -12.31
CA LYS A 108 10.47 12.74 -13.11
C LYS A 108 9.85 11.46 -13.68
N LEU A 109 9.10 10.71 -12.88
CA LEU A 109 8.41 9.50 -13.34
C LEU A 109 7.39 9.80 -14.43
N LYS A 110 6.58 10.85 -14.28
CA LYS A 110 5.63 11.30 -15.32
C LYS A 110 6.33 11.69 -16.61
N SER A 111 7.46 12.42 -16.52
CA SER A 111 8.26 12.77 -17.70
C SER A 111 8.84 11.55 -18.40
N LEU A 112 9.27 10.53 -17.64
CA LEU A 112 9.74 9.26 -18.21
C LEU A 112 8.60 8.50 -18.89
N GLU A 113 7.41 8.45 -18.28
CA GLU A 113 6.23 7.83 -18.88
C GLU A 113 5.88 8.48 -20.22
N GLN A 114 5.81 9.82 -20.27
CA GLN A 114 5.54 10.55 -21.51
C GLN A 114 6.60 10.32 -22.59
N LYS A 115 7.85 10.03 -22.22
CA LYS A 115 8.94 9.76 -23.17
C LYS A 115 8.89 8.34 -23.73
N TRP A 116 8.59 7.36 -22.88
CA TRP A 116 8.77 5.94 -23.19
C TRP A 116 7.46 5.20 -23.46
N ASP A 117 6.34 5.66 -22.90
CA ASP A 117 4.98 5.15 -23.14
C ASP A 117 3.96 6.30 -23.26
N PRO A 118 4.10 7.21 -24.24
CA PRO A 118 3.20 8.36 -24.38
C PRO A 118 1.73 8.00 -24.60
N GLN A 119 1.44 6.79 -25.09
CA GLN A 119 0.07 6.31 -25.29
C GLN A 119 -0.50 5.58 -24.07
N GLY A 120 0.33 5.31 -23.06
CA GLY A 120 -0.05 4.59 -21.84
C GLY A 120 -0.53 3.17 -22.13
N VAL A 121 0.23 2.46 -22.98
CA VAL A 121 0.00 1.05 -23.31
C VAL A 121 0.17 0.17 -22.07
N PHE A 122 1.14 0.50 -21.21
CA PHE A 122 1.45 -0.24 -19.99
C PHE A 122 0.73 0.32 -18.77
N THR A 123 0.64 1.64 -18.65
CA THR A 123 -0.13 2.31 -17.59
C THR A 123 -0.53 3.72 -17.99
N ARG A 124 -1.59 4.24 -17.37
CA ARG A 124 -2.00 5.64 -17.50
C ARG A 124 -1.90 6.41 -16.18
N GLN A 125 -1.41 5.77 -15.12
CA GLN A 125 -1.36 6.38 -13.78
C GLN A 125 -0.28 7.45 -13.63
N LEU A 126 0.69 7.47 -14.55
CA LEU A 126 1.79 8.44 -14.60
C LEU A 126 1.68 9.40 -15.80
N LEU A 127 0.62 9.29 -16.60
CA LEU A 127 0.34 10.24 -17.68
C LEU A 127 -0.38 11.49 -17.17
#